data_AF-A0A9D5ZD89-F1
#
_entry.id   AF-A0A9D5ZD89-F1
#
_cell.length_a   1.000
_cell.length_b   1.000
_cell.length_c   1.000
_cell.angle_alpha   90.00
_cell.angle_beta   90.00
_cell.angle_gamma   90.00
#
_symmetry.space_group_name_H-M   'P 1'
#
loop_
_entity.id
_entity.type
_entity.pdbx_description
1 polymer ?
#
loop_
_entity_poly.entity_id
_entity_poly.type
_entity_poly.pdbx_seq_one_letter_code
_entity_poly.pdbx_strand_id
1 'polypeptide(L)' 'MVSTAELVMEQALTLPIRDRALIARQLLLSLEGENDPEAEALWQEELQRRLGELQSGQVACISWTEARERIAGRLRAPS' A
#
# COMPACT_ATOMS: atom_id res chain seq x y z
N MET A 1 22.22 16.83 20.28
CA MET A 1 23.09 16.05 19.36
C MET A 1 22.22 15.63 18.20
N VAL A 2 22.64 15.89 16.96
CA VAL A 2 21.89 15.45 15.77
C VAL A 2 22.03 13.92 15.67
N SER A 3 20.91 13.25 15.44
CA SER A 3 20.86 11.81 15.22
C SER A 3 21.34 11.45 13.83
N THR A 4 21.82 10.22 13.66
CA THR A 4 22.19 9.69 12.34
C THR A 4 21.03 9.77 11.35
N ALA A 5 19.78 9.58 11.81
CA ALA A 5 18.59 9.66 10.97
C ALA A 5 18.37 11.08 10.42
N GLU A 6 18.54 12.11 11.25
CA GLU A 6 18.44 13.51 10.82
C GLU A 6 19.52 13.86 9.77
N LEU A 7 20.76 13.41 9.96
CA LEU A 7 21.83 13.62 8.98
C LEU A 7 21.57 12.94 7.63
N VAL A 8 21.00 11.74 7.63
CA VAL A 8 20.63 11.02 6.40
C VAL A 8 19.47 11.73 5.70
N MET A 9 18.49 12.22 6.46
CA MET A 9 17.36 12.97 5.92
C MET A 9 17.84 14.27 5.26
N GLU A 10 18.69 15.05 5.93
CA GLU A 10 19.25 16.29 5.37
C GLU A 10 19.97 16.04 4.05
N GLN A 11 20.82 15.02 3.99
CA GLN A 11 21.53 14.65 2.76
C GLN A 11 20.57 14.19 1.66
N ALA A 12 19.60 13.33 1.97
CA ALA A 12 18.63 12.85 1.00
C ALA A 12 17.81 14.00 0.39
N LEU A 13 17.46 15.02 1.18
CA LEU A 13 16.71 16.17 0.70
C LEU A 13 17.48 17.06 -0.30
N THR A 14 18.81 17.00 -0.33
CA THR A 14 19.63 17.72 -1.32
C THR A 14 19.64 17.05 -2.70
N LEU A 15 19.22 15.79 -2.81
CA LEU A 15 19.28 15.02 -4.04
C LEU A 15 18.19 15.41 -5.05
N PRO A 16 18.37 15.12 -6.35
CA PRO A 16 17.31 15.21 -7.35
C PRO A 16 16.07 14.39 -6.98
N ILE A 17 14.90 14.83 -7.44
CA ILE A 17 13.60 14.21 -7.10
C ILE A 17 13.56 12.70 -7.38
N ARG A 18 14.22 12.25 -8.45
CA ARG A 18 14.29 10.84 -8.84
C ARG A 18 15.02 9.99 -7.80
N ASP A 19 16.14 10.48 -7.28
CA ASP A 19 16.97 9.75 -6.33
C ASP A 19 16.32 9.73 -4.95
N ARG A 20 15.65 10.83 -4.56
CA ARG A 20 14.80 10.85 -3.37
C ARG A 20 13.68 9.82 -3.43
N ALA A 21 13.00 9.72 -4.58
CA ALA A 21 11.94 8.73 -4.77
C ALA A 21 12.47 7.30 -4.69
N LEU A 22 13.68 7.04 -5.22
CA LEU A 22 14.34 5.75 -5.11
C LEU A 22 14.65 5.39 -3.64
N ILE A 23 15.25 6.31 -2.88
CA ILE A 23 15.55 6.11 -1.46
C ILE A 23 14.26 5.87 -0.66
N ALA A 24 13.24 6.70 -0.87
CA ALA A 24 11.95 6.55 -0.19
C ALA A 24 11.33 5.17 -0.48
N ARG A 25 11.38 4.71 -1.73
CA ARG A 25 10.90 3.36 -2.09
C ARG A 25 11.69 2.27 -1.37
N GLN A 26 13.01 2.33 -1.35
CA GLN A 26 13.83 1.31 -0.69
C GLN A 26 13.59 1.27 0.82
N LEU A 27 13.47 2.44 1.46
CA LEU A 27 13.12 2.52 2.88
C LEU A 27 11.74 1.92 3.13
N LEU A 28 10.74 2.25 2.32
CA LEU A 28 9.40 1.63 2.43
C LEU A 28 9.46 0.11 2.32
N LEU A 29 10.18 -0.42 1.32
CA LEU A 29 10.36 -1.87 1.17
C LEU A 29 11.08 -2.50 2.36
N SER A 30 12.02 -1.79 3.00
CA SER A 30 12.71 -2.30 4.20
C SER A 30 11.82 -2.37 5.45
N LEU A 31 10.67 -1.68 5.43
CA LEU A 31 9.68 -1.72 6.50
C LEU A 31 8.65 -2.84 6.29
N GLU A 32 8.60 -3.45 5.10
CA GLU A 32 7.85 -4.68 4.90
C GLU A 32 8.52 -5.75 5.78
N GLY A 33 7.80 -6.23 6.80
CA GLY A 33 8.31 -7.21 7.75
C GLY A 33 8.62 -8.56 7.08
N GLU A 34 9.08 -9.53 7.85
CA GLU A 34 9.13 -10.91 7.36
C GLU A 34 7.74 -11.32 6.86
N ASN A 35 7.71 -11.97 5.70
CA ASN A 35 6.48 -12.57 5.17
C ASN A 35 5.87 -13.44 6.26
N ASP A 36 4.73 -13.03 6.79
CA ASP A 36 3.92 -13.83 7.69
C ASP A 36 3.23 -14.92 6.85
N PRO A 37 3.68 -16.19 6.92
CA PRO A 37 3.14 -17.24 6.08
C PRO A 37 1.67 -17.55 6.40
N GLU A 38 1.23 -17.25 7.62
CA GLU A 38 -0.17 -17.40 8.03
C GLU A 38 -1.02 -16.30 7.39
N ALA A 39 -0.55 -15.04 7.42
CA ALA A 39 -1.22 -13.94 6.73
C ALA A 39 -1.31 -14.18 5.22
N GLU A 40 -0.25 -14.71 4.60
CA GLU A 40 -0.25 -15.07 3.17
C GLU A 40 -1.24 -16.21 2.87
N ALA A 41 -1.29 -17.25 3.70
CA ALA A 41 -2.26 -18.34 3.54
C ALA A 41 -3.71 -17.84 3.65
N LEU A 42 -4.01 -17.02 4.66
CA LEU A 42 -5.33 -16.40 4.82
C LEU A 42 -5.68 -15.48 3.65
N TRP A 43 -4.71 -14.77 3.09
CA TRP A 43 -4.91 -13.93 1.90
C TRP A 43 -5.23 -14.77 0.66
N GLN A 44 -4.58 -15.92 0.48
CA GLN A 44 -4.87 -16.83 -0.61
C GLN A 44 -6.28 -17.43 -0.50
N GLU A 45 -6.70 -17.85 0.69
CA GLU A 45 -8.07 -18.32 0.94
C GLU A 45 -9.12 -17.25 0.61
N GLU A 46 -8.88 -16.01 1.06
CA GLU A 46 -9.77 -14.88 0.78
C GLU A 46 -9.83 -14.54 -0.72
N LEU A 47 -8.71 -14.61 -1.43
CA LEU A 47 -8.65 -14.42 -2.88
C LEU A 47 -9.50 -15.47 -3.62
N GLN A 48 -9.36 -16.75 -3.25
CA GLN A 48 -10.15 -17.83 -3.84
C GLN A 48 -11.65 -17.63 -3.57
N ARG A 49 -12.01 -17.26 -2.34
CA ARG A 49 -13.39 -16.98 -1.96
C ARG A 49 -13.98 -15.84 -2.80
N ARG A 50 -13.27 -14.69 -2.90
CA ARG A 50 -13.73 -13.53 -3.68
C ARG A 50 -13.83 -13.84 -5.17
N LEU A 51 -12.90 -14.61 -5.72
CA LEU A 51 -12.96 -15.03 -7.12
C LEU A 51 -14.19 -15.90 -7.37
N GLY A 52 -14.48 -16.85 -6.47
CA GLY A 52 -15.68 -17.68 -6.55
C GLY A 52 -16.98 -16.87 -6.50
N GLU A 53 -17.06 -15.89 -5.60
CA GLU A 53 -18.22 -14.99 -5.49
C GLU A 53 -18.43 -14.13 -6.75
N LEU A 54 -17.35 -13.68 -7.38
CA LEU A 54 -17.39 -12.95 -8.64
C LEU A 54 -17.87 -13.84 -9.79
N GLN A 55 -17.32 -15.06 -9.89
CA GLN A 55 -17.65 -16.00 -10.95
C GLN A 55 -19.09 -16.54 -10.84
N SER A 56 -19.58 -16.75 -9.62
CA SER A 56 -20.96 -17.21 -9.37
C SER A 56 -22.00 -16.09 -9.52
N GLY A 57 -21.56 -14.83 -9.60
CA GLY A 57 -22.46 -13.66 -9.59
C GLY A 57 -23.11 -13.40 -8.23
N GLN A 58 -22.62 -14.04 -7.16
CA GLN A 58 -23.09 -13.81 -5.78
C GLN A 58 -22.87 -12.36 -5.33
N VAL A 59 -21.85 -11.69 -5.88
CA VAL A 59 -21.55 -10.28 -5.62
C VAL A 59 -21.77 -9.45 -6.87
N ALA A 60 -22.51 -8.35 -6.74
CA ALA A 60 -22.65 -7.36 -7.79
C ALA A 60 -21.44 -6.42 -7.82
N CYS A 61 -20.70 -6.45 -8.93
CA CYS A 61 -19.61 -5.52 -9.16
C CYS A 61 -20.12 -4.11 -9.46
N ILE A 62 -19.37 -3.12 -9.00
CA ILE A 62 -19.52 -1.72 -9.43
C ILE A 62 -18.45 -1.38 -10.45
N SER A 63 -18.67 -0.32 -11.23
CA SER A 63 -17.65 0.18 -12.15
C SER A 63 -16.41 0.70 -11.39
N TRP A 64 -15.25 0.66 -12.06
CA TRP A 64 -14.02 1.21 -11.48
C TRP A 64 -14.16 2.72 -11.17
N THR A 65 -14.86 3.47 -12.01
CA THR A 65 -15.12 4.90 -11.79
C THR A 65 -15.84 5.13 -10.47
N GLU A 66 -16.92 4.38 -10.23
CA GLU A 66 -17.70 4.45 -8.99
C GLU A 66 -16.87 4.00 -7.77
N ALA A 67 -16.12 2.91 -7.90
CA ALA A 67 -15.24 2.44 -6.82
C ALA A 67 -14.22 3.52 -6.42
N ARG A 68 -13.56 4.15 -7.40
CA ARG A 68 -12.57 5.20 -7.17
C ARG A 68 -13.18 6.43 -6.48
N GLU A 69 -14.39 6.83 -6.87
CA GLU A 69 -15.11 7.94 -6.24
C GLU A 69 -15.41 7.64 -4.77
N ARG A 70 -15.90 6.42 -4.46
CA ARG A 70 -16.16 5.99 -3.08
C ARG A 70 -14.89 5.96 -2.24
N ILE A 71 -13.77 5.45 -2.78
CA ILE A 71 -12.47 5.43 -2.09
C ILE A 71 -12.00 6.86 -1.80
N ALA A 72 -12.01 7.74 -2.81
CA ALA A 72 -11.61 9.13 -2.65
C ALA A 72 -12.49 9.88 -1.63
N GLY A 73 -13.79 9.60 -1.60
CA GLY A 73 -14.71 10.14 -0.61
C GLY A 73 -14.34 9.76 0.83
N ARG A 74 -14.00 8.48 1.07
CA ARG A 74 -13.59 7.99 2.39
C ARG A 74 -12.27 8.59 2.86
N LEU A 75 -11.28 8.72 1.97
CA LEU A 75 -9.98 9.31 2.31
C LEU A 75 -10.05 10.81 2.61
N ARG A 76 -11.13 11.49 2.21
CA ARG A 76 -11.36 12.93 2.46
C ARG A 76 -12.22 13.19 3.69
N ALA A 77 -12.91 12.17 4.23
CA ALA A 77 -13.71 12.34 5.43
C ALA A 77 -12.79 12.38 6.67
N PRO A 78 -12.98 13.34 7.60
CA PRO A 78 -12.26 13.32 8.86
C PRO A 78 -12.63 12.05 9.65
N SER A 79 -11.62 11.43 10.26
CA SER A 79 -11.74 10.23 11.11
C SER A 79 -12.49 10.49 12.39
#